data_AF-A0A968APL3-F1
#
_entry.id   AF-A0A968APL3-F1
#
_cell.length_a   1.000
_cell.length_b   1.000
_cell.length_c   1.000
_cell.angle_alpha   90.00
_cell.angle_beta   90.00
_cell.angle_gamma   90.00
#
_symmetry.space_group_name_H-M   'P 1'
#
loop_
_entity.id
_entity.type
_entity.pdbx_description
1 polymer ?
#
loop_
_entity_poly.entity_id
_entity_poly.type
_entity_poly.pdbx_seq_one_letter_code
_entity_poly.pdbx_strand_id
1 'polypeptide(L)'
;KIEAGKFFEGDTSNKVIVGYKLLENLNAEIGDSIVILAQGYDGILGNLIFEIWGTVKTGSGEFDRGAVFIGLSKLQELLAMGGRLSVI
;
A
#
# COMPACT_ATOMS: atom_id res chain seq x y z
N LYS A 1 -6.40 -7.16 12.65
CA LYS A 1 -7.02 -8.40 12.10
C LYS A 1 -7.39 -8.11 10.65
N ILE A 2 -7.13 -9.02 9.70
CA ILE A 2 -7.59 -8.83 8.31
C ILE A 2 -9.11 -8.98 8.33
N GLU A 3 -9.85 -7.99 7.82
CA GLU A 3 -11.31 -8.08 7.76
C GLU A 3 -11.79 -8.70 6.44
N ALA A 4 -11.11 -8.44 5.32
CA ALA A 4 -11.41 -9.07 4.04
C ALA A 4 -10.16 -9.13 3.13
N GLY A 5 -10.08 -10.15 2.27
CA GLY A 5 -8.93 -10.41 1.39
C GLY A 5 -7.95 -11.45 1.96
N LYS A 6 -6.85 -11.68 1.23
CA LYS A 6 -5.78 -12.59 1.67
C LYS A 6 -4.55 -11.79 2.09
N PHE A 7 -3.83 -12.24 3.11
CA PHE A 7 -2.48 -11.72 3.39
C PHE A 7 -1.53 -12.15 2.27
N PHE A 8 -0.39 -11.48 2.12
CA PHE A 8 0.57 -11.73 1.03
C PHE A 8 0.94 -13.23 0.91
N GLU A 9 0.37 -13.93 -0.08
CA GLU A 9 0.68 -15.32 -0.45
C GLU A 9 1.06 -15.36 -1.94
N GLY A 10 2.27 -15.83 -2.27
CA GLY A 10 2.79 -15.89 -3.65
C GLY A 10 3.40 -14.57 -4.16
N ASP A 11 3.57 -14.45 -5.48
CA ASP A 11 4.04 -13.21 -6.11
C ASP A 11 2.94 -12.14 -6.01
N THR A 12 3.09 -11.31 -4.99
CA THR A 12 2.16 -10.24 -4.61
C THR A 12 2.82 -8.87 -4.78
N SER A 13 3.85 -8.81 -5.62
CA SER A 13 4.66 -7.62 -5.83
C SER A 13 3.79 -6.38 -6.12
N ASN A 14 2.79 -6.47 -7.00
CA ASN A 14 1.91 -5.34 -7.35
C ASN A 14 0.58 -5.30 -6.56
N LYS A 15 0.53 -5.87 -5.36
CA LYS A 15 -0.68 -5.91 -4.52
C LYS A 15 -0.51 -5.10 -3.25
N VAL A 16 -1.59 -4.52 -2.77
CA VAL A 16 -1.62 -3.73 -1.53
C VAL A 16 -2.77 -4.12 -0.61
N ILE A 17 -2.55 -3.91 0.68
CA ILE A 17 -3.60 -3.95 1.70
C ILE A 17 -3.82 -2.52 2.19
N VAL A 18 -5.06 -2.05 2.19
CA VAL A 18 -5.42 -0.71 2.62
C VAL A 18 -6.22 -0.73 3.92
N GLY A 19 -6.19 0.35 4.70
CA GLY A 19 -7.10 0.51 5.83
C GLY A 19 -8.56 0.56 5.38
N TYR A 20 -9.48 -0.04 6.15
CA TYR A 20 -10.89 -0.12 5.72
C TYR A 20 -11.56 1.24 5.51
N LYS A 21 -11.24 2.25 6.32
CA LYS A 21 -11.78 3.61 6.12
C LYS A 21 -11.13 4.30 4.93
N LEU A 22 -9.87 4.01 4.63
CA LEU A 22 -9.23 4.52 3.42
C LEU A 22 -9.94 3.97 2.17
N LEU A 23 -10.25 2.67 2.16
CA LEU A 23 -11.02 2.03 1.09
C LEU A 23 -12.39 2.69 0.89
N GLU A 24 -13.13 2.91 1.99
CA GLU A 24 -14.41 3.63 1.97
C GLU A 24 -14.27 5.07 1.44
N ASN A 25 -13.25 5.80 1.89
CA ASN A 25 -13.00 7.19 1.46
C ASN A 25 -12.68 7.30 -0.04
N LEU A 26 -12.01 6.28 -0.60
CA LEU A 26 -11.69 6.21 -2.03
C LEU A 26 -12.87 5.67 -2.86
N ASN A 27 -13.94 5.18 -2.21
CA ASN A 27 -15.06 4.49 -2.85
C ASN A 27 -14.58 3.39 -3.82
N ALA A 28 -13.60 2.60 -3.36
CA ALA A 28 -12.98 1.53 -4.10
C ALA A 28 -13.32 0.17 -3.47
N GLU A 29 -13.15 -0.90 -4.23
CA GLU A 29 -13.39 -2.28 -3.80
C GLU A 29 -12.12 -3.14 -3.89
N ILE A 30 -12.14 -4.31 -3.27
CA ILE A 30 -11.07 -5.30 -3.45
C ILE A 30 -11.11 -5.76 -4.91
N GLY A 31 -9.97 -5.70 -5.60
CA GLY A 31 -9.83 -5.93 -7.04
C GLY A 31 -9.66 -4.64 -7.85
N ASP A 32 -10.00 -3.48 -7.29
CA ASP A 32 -9.74 -2.19 -7.94
C ASP A 32 -8.25 -1.86 -7.91
N SER A 33 -7.83 -0.96 -8.81
CA SER A 33 -6.47 -0.46 -8.87
C SER A 33 -6.36 0.95 -8.29
N ILE A 34 -5.29 1.19 -7.53
CA ILE A 34 -4.94 2.53 -7.02
C ILE A 34 -3.56 2.94 -7.51
N VAL A 35 -3.38 4.25 -7.72
CA VAL A 35 -2.07 4.85 -7.99
C VAL A 35 -1.51 5.40 -6.69
N ILE A 36 -0.30 5.00 -6.33
CA ILE A 36 0.43 5.56 -5.19
C ILE A 36 1.49 6.51 -5.73
N LEU A 37 1.44 7.75 -5.26
CA LEU A 37 2.42 8.79 -5.55
C LEU A 37 3.30 9.01 -4.33
N ALA A 38 4.61 9.03 -4.51
CA ALA A 38 5.53 9.34 -3.44
C ALA A 38 6.76 10.04 -3.98
N GLN A 39 7.31 10.96 -3.18
CA GLN A 39 8.61 11.55 -3.49
C GLN A 39 9.69 10.54 -3.12
N GLY A 40 10.48 10.14 -4.11
CA GLY A 40 11.64 9.28 -3.93
C GLY A 40 12.76 9.97 -3.17
N TYR A 41 13.73 9.16 -2.73
CA TYR A 41 14.92 9.66 -2.03
C TYR A 41 15.74 10.63 -2.90
N ASP A 42 15.67 10.49 -4.22
CA ASP A 42 16.27 11.37 -5.21
C ASP A 42 15.49 12.69 -5.41
N GLY A 43 14.37 12.88 -4.70
CA GLY A 43 13.50 14.04 -4.83
C GLY A 43 12.53 13.96 -6.00
N ILE A 44 12.58 12.90 -6.81
CA ILE A 44 11.73 12.70 -7.98
C ILE A 44 10.39 12.11 -7.54
N LEU A 45 9.29 12.56 -8.16
CA LEU A 45 7.97 12.00 -7.90
C LEU A 45 7.83 10.64 -8.60
N GLY A 46 7.86 9.57 -7.81
CA GLY A 46 7.54 8.22 -8.25
C GLY A 46 6.04 7.97 -8.27
N ASN A 47 5.59 7.13 -9.20
CA ASN A 47 4.23 6.62 -9.22
C ASN A 47 4.24 5.13 -9.55
N LEU A 48 3.39 4.36 -8.88
CA LEU A 48 3.14 2.95 -9.18
C LEU A 48 1.65 2.63 -9.05
N ILE A 49 1.18 1.68 -9.85
CA ILE A 49 -0.19 1.15 -9.81
C ILE A 49 -0.18 -0.15 -9.02
N PHE A 50 -1.14 -0.30 -8.10
CA PHE A 50 -1.33 -1.50 -7.31
C PHE A 50 -2.79 -1.96 -7.33
N GLU A 51 -2.99 -3.29 -7.35
CA GLU A 51 -4.31 -3.89 -7.14
C GLU A 51 -4.59 -3.98 -5.63
N ILE A 52 -5.77 -3.54 -5.20
CA ILE A 52 -6.24 -3.70 -3.84
C ILE A 52 -6.57 -5.18 -3.62
N TRP A 53 -5.76 -5.85 -2.81
CA TRP A 53 -5.91 -7.28 -2.56
C TRP A 53 -6.65 -7.59 -1.26
N GLY A 54 -6.72 -6.61 -0.36
CA GLY A 54 -7.42 -6.76 0.90
C GLY A 54 -7.49 -5.49 1.70
N THR A 55 -8.18 -5.61 2.83
CA THR A 55 -8.37 -4.52 3.78
C THR A 55 -8.08 -4.95 5.21
N VAL A 56 -7.57 -4.03 6.01
CA VAL A 56 -7.21 -4.27 7.40
C VAL A 56 -7.93 -3.30 8.34
N LYS A 57 -8.31 -3.85 9.49
CA LYS A 57 -8.78 -3.10 10.66
C LYS A 57 -7.77 -3.26 11.78
N THR A 58 -7.16 -2.15 12.12
CA THR A 58 -6.06 -2.04 13.08
C THR A 58 -6.54 -1.67 14.48
N GLY A 59 -7.76 -1.11 14.58
CA GLY A 59 -8.33 -0.62 15.84
C GLY A 59 -7.89 0.82 16.18
N SER A 60 -6.88 1.35 15.48
CA SER A 60 -6.54 2.77 15.50
C SER A 60 -7.21 3.47 14.32
N GLY A 61 -8.07 4.43 14.62
CA GLY A 61 -8.78 5.18 13.59
C GLY A 61 -7.87 5.95 12.63
N GLU A 62 -6.63 6.27 13.04
CA GLU A 62 -5.64 6.92 12.18
C GLU A 62 -5.11 5.97 11.11
N PHE A 63 -4.63 4.79 11.51
CA PHE A 63 -4.17 3.77 10.58
C PHE A 63 -5.31 3.25 9.70
N ASP A 64 -6.51 3.07 10.25
CA ASP A 64 -7.66 2.63 9.47
C ASP A 64 -8.03 3.60 8.34
N ARG A 65 -7.73 4.90 8.49
CA ARG A 65 -8.00 5.98 7.50
C ARG A 65 -6.86 6.26 6.53
N GLY A 66 -5.63 5.85 6.83
CA GLY A 66 -4.45 6.28 6.05
C GLY A 66 -3.40 5.22 5.77
N ALA A 67 -3.50 4.02 6.35
CA ALA A 67 -2.48 3.00 6.16
C ALA A 67 -2.61 2.31 4.79
N VAL A 68 -1.47 2.12 4.14
CA VAL A 68 -1.29 1.26 2.97
C VAL A 68 -0.09 0.36 3.23
N PHE A 69 -0.27 -0.94 3.09
CA PHE A 69 0.80 -1.94 3.21
C PHE A 69 1.21 -2.40 1.81
N ILE A 70 2.49 -2.20 1.50
CA ILE A 70 3.10 -2.48 0.20
C ILE A 70 4.27 -3.45 0.43
N GLY A 71 4.52 -4.34 -0.54
CA GLY A 71 5.73 -5.17 -0.50
C GLY A 71 7.01 -4.34 -0.52
N LEU A 72 7.99 -4.70 0.29
CA LEU A 72 9.24 -3.95 0.47
C LEU A 72 9.97 -3.67 -0.86
N SER A 73 10.06 -4.68 -1.73
CA SER A 73 10.74 -4.53 -3.03
C SER A 73 10.08 -3.44 -3.90
N LYS A 74 8.75 -3.33 -3.88
CA LYS A 74 8.04 -2.28 -4.63
C LYS A 74 8.10 -0.92 -3.97
N LEU A 75 8.13 -0.87 -2.64
CA LEU A 75 8.38 0.38 -1.95
C LEU A 75 9.76 0.95 -2.30
N GLN A 76 10.78 0.09 -2.41
CA GLN A 76 12.13 0.49 -2.82
C GLN A 76 12.19 0.99 -4.27
N GLU A 77 11.41 0.39 -5.16
CA GLU A 77 11.22 0.85 -6.53
C GLU A 77 10.54 2.23 -6.56
N LEU A 78 9.39 2.37 -5.88
CA LEU A 78 8.62 3.62 -5.80
C LEU A 78 9.44 4.80 -5.29
N LEU A 79 10.29 4.56 -4.30
CA LEU A 79 11.07 5.60 -3.63
C LEU A 79 12.49 5.76 -4.19
N ALA A 80 12.83 5.11 -5.30
CA ALA A 80 14.18 5.13 -5.90
C ALA A 80 15.29 4.80 -4.89
N MET A 81 15.01 3.90 -3.94
CA MET A 81 15.91 3.63 -2.80
C MET A 81 17.04 2.64 -3.14
N GLY A 82 17.01 1.97 -4.29
CA GLY A 82 18.11 1.09 -4.74
C GLY A 82 18.51 0.02 -3.71
N GLY A 83 17.54 -0.54 -2.98
CA GLY A 83 17.78 -1.53 -1.92
C GLY A 83 17.99 -0.96 -0.50
N ARG A 84 17.92 0.37 -0.32
CA ARG A 84 17.98 1.01 1.01
C ARG A 84 16.67 0.82 1.78
N LEU A 85 16.79 0.80 3.10
CA LEU A 85 15.69 0.76 4.05
C LEU A 85 15.68 2.09 4.81
N SER A 86 14.57 2.80 4.79
CA SER A 86 14.35 3.93 5.68
C SER A 86 13.75 3.42 6.99
N VAL A 87 14.42 3.67 8.11
CA VAL A 87 13.87 3.49 9.45
C VAL A 87 13.69 4.90 10.01
N ILE A 88 12.44 5.32 10.14
CA ILE A 88 12.03 6.51 10.90
C ILE A 88 11.51 6.07 12.25
#